data_AF-A0A9E5J9G2-F1
#
_entry.id   AF-A0A9E5J9G2-F1
#
_cell.length_a   1.000
_cell.length_b   1.000
_cell.length_c   1.000
_cell.angle_alpha   90.00
_cell.angle_beta   90.00
_cell.angle_gamma   90.00
#
_symmetry.space_group_name_H-M   'P 1'
#
loop_
_entity.id
_entity.type
_entity.pdbx_description
1 polymer ?
#
loop_
_entity_poly.entity_id
_entity_poly.type
_entity_poly.pdbx_seq_one_letter_code
_entity_poly.pdbx_strand_id
1 'polypeptide(L)'
;GASVWLSELIWRDFYAQILANFPHVAERSFKAEYDAIQWDHGPHGKALFAAWCEGRTGYPLVDAAMAQINQTGYMHNRLRMVVASFLTKDLGVDWRWGERYFAQHLIDFDLSANNGGWQWASSSGCDAQPYFRIFNPVTQSEKFDPQGKFIKRYLPQLAGLQGADIHAPWDAKPLALQAAGVTLGKDYPLPVVNHAEAREKTLARYAVVKKAA
;
A
#
# COMPACT_ATOMS: atom_id res chain seq x y z
N GLY A 1 15.77 -9.42 -17.30
CA GLY A 1 16.09 -10.47 -18.30
C GLY A 1 15.57 -11.82 -17.83
N ALA A 2 15.95 -12.91 -18.49
CA ALA A 2 15.42 -14.26 -18.22
C ALA A 2 15.61 -14.74 -16.76
N SER A 3 16.75 -14.42 -16.14
CA SER A 3 17.02 -14.73 -14.73
C SER A 3 16.05 -14.05 -13.75
N VAL A 4 15.66 -12.80 -14.04
CA VAL A 4 14.67 -12.06 -13.25
C VAL A 4 13.30 -12.72 -13.40
N TRP A 5 12.90 -13.05 -14.63
CA TRP A 5 11.64 -13.74 -14.88
C TRP A 5 11.57 -15.11 -14.16
N LEU A 6 12.66 -15.89 -14.21
CA LEU A 6 12.76 -17.14 -13.47
C LEU A 6 12.64 -16.92 -11.96
N SER A 7 13.24 -15.85 -11.44
CA SER A 7 13.14 -15.49 -10.03
C SER A 7 11.69 -15.17 -9.62
N GLU A 8 10.92 -14.50 -10.48
CA GLU A 8 9.48 -14.26 -10.22
C GLU A 8 8.67 -15.57 -10.19
N LEU A 9 9.03 -16.56 -11.01
CA LEU A 9 8.41 -17.89 -10.94
C LEU A 9 8.78 -18.64 -9.64
N ILE A 10 10.03 -18.51 -9.20
CA ILE A 10 10.48 -19.08 -7.93
C ILE A 10 9.70 -18.47 -6.76
N TRP A 11 9.40 -17.17 -6.79
CA TRP A 11 8.57 -16.52 -5.76
C TRP A 11 7.17 -17.11 -5.68
N ARG A 12 6.53 -17.41 -6.82
CA ARG A 12 5.23 -18.11 -6.84
C ARG A 12 5.33 -19.46 -6.13
N ASP A 13 6.32 -20.28 -6.50
CA ASP A 13 6.47 -21.63 -5.94
C ASP A 13 6.86 -21.58 -4.45
N PHE A 14 7.66 -20.58 -4.06
CA PHE A 14 8.00 -20.33 -2.66
C PHE A 14 6.76 -20.07 -1.80
N TYR A 15 5.87 -19.17 -2.23
CA TYR A 15 4.65 -18.88 -1.48
C TYR A 15 3.72 -20.10 -1.39
N ALA A 16 3.61 -20.88 -2.46
CA ALA A 16 2.85 -22.13 -2.45
C ALA A 16 3.42 -23.13 -1.42
N GLN A 17 4.75 -23.26 -1.35
CA GLN A 17 5.41 -24.11 -0.35
C GLN A 17 5.17 -23.62 1.07
N ILE A 18 5.23 -22.30 1.32
CA ILE A 18 4.95 -21.74 2.65
C ILE A 18 3.52 -22.08 3.08
N LEU A 19 2.53 -21.84 2.22
CA LEU A 19 1.13 -22.14 2.54
C LEU A 19 0.90 -23.65 2.78
N ALA A 20 1.50 -24.51 1.97
CA ALA A 20 1.36 -25.96 2.10
C ALA A 20 1.97 -26.51 3.40
N ASN A 21 3.14 -26.00 3.81
CA ASN A 21 3.82 -26.45 5.02
C ASN A 21 3.32 -25.75 6.30
N PHE A 22 2.78 -24.54 6.18
CA PHE A 22 2.31 -23.73 7.29
C PHE A 22 0.88 -23.20 7.03
N PRO A 23 -0.16 -24.04 6.96
CA PRO A 23 -1.51 -23.60 6.58
C PRO A 23 -2.11 -22.48 7.43
N HIS A 24 -1.67 -22.34 8.68
CA HIS A 24 -2.09 -21.28 9.59
C HIS A 24 -1.80 -19.87 9.04
N VAL A 25 -0.85 -19.71 8.11
CA VAL A 25 -0.49 -18.42 7.50
C VAL A 25 -1.66 -17.79 6.73
N ALA A 26 -2.63 -18.60 6.29
CA ALA A 26 -3.85 -18.11 5.66
C ALA A 26 -4.69 -17.21 6.59
N GLU A 27 -4.57 -17.40 7.91
CA GLU A 27 -5.37 -16.68 8.91
C GLU A 27 -4.50 -15.84 9.87
N ARG A 28 -3.26 -16.25 10.09
CA ARG A 28 -2.35 -15.72 11.10
C ARG A 28 -1.03 -15.28 10.51
N SER A 29 -0.30 -14.45 11.25
CA SER A 29 1.06 -14.12 10.88
C SER A 29 1.95 -15.37 10.92
N PHE A 30 2.86 -15.51 9.95
CA PHE A 30 3.86 -16.58 9.94
C PHE A 30 4.73 -16.52 11.20
N LYS A 31 5.13 -15.31 11.58
CA LYS A 31 5.77 -15.02 12.86
C LYS A 31 4.71 -14.75 13.91
N ALA A 32 4.45 -15.73 14.78
CA ALA A 32 3.35 -15.70 15.74
C ALA A 32 3.36 -14.47 16.66
N GLU A 33 4.54 -13.93 16.99
CA GLU A 33 4.69 -12.72 17.79
C GLU A 33 4.06 -11.47 17.12
N TYR A 34 3.94 -11.46 15.79
CA TYR A 34 3.32 -10.36 15.06
C TYR A 34 1.79 -10.34 15.20
N ASP A 35 1.16 -11.44 15.63
CA ASP A 35 -0.26 -11.43 15.99
C ASP A 35 -0.55 -10.57 17.24
N ALA A 36 0.48 -10.20 18.02
CA ALA A 36 0.35 -9.27 19.14
C ALA A 36 0.21 -7.80 18.70
N ILE A 37 0.46 -7.49 17.42
CA ILE A 37 0.34 -6.13 16.89
C ILE A 37 -1.11 -5.64 17.00
N GLN A 38 -1.27 -4.48 17.63
CA GLN A 38 -2.56 -3.80 17.72
C GLN A 38 -2.73 -2.87 16.52
N TRP A 39 -3.59 -3.30 15.59
CA TRP A 39 -3.99 -2.51 14.43
C TRP A 39 -5.04 -1.46 14.80
N ASP A 40 -5.13 -0.41 14.01
CA ASP A 40 -6.22 0.56 14.11
C ASP A 40 -7.55 -0.14 13.84
N HIS A 41 -8.55 0.13 14.67
CA HIS A 41 -9.81 -0.57 14.69
C HIS A 41 -10.95 0.40 14.99
N GLY A 42 -12.19 -0.12 15.02
CA GLY A 42 -13.37 0.70 15.26
C GLY A 42 -13.68 1.67 14.11
N PRO A 43 -14.39 2.78 14.37
CA PRO A 43 -14.82 3.70 13.33
C PRO A 43 -13.67 4.37 12.58
N HIS A 44 -12.57 4.70 13.27
CA HIS A 44 -11.41 5.37 12.68
C HIS A 44 -10.69 4.47 11.67
N GLY A 45 -10.24 3.28 12.08
CA GLY A 45 -9.64 2.30 11.18
C GLY A 45 -10.53 1.91 10.00
N LYS A 46 -11.86 1.80 10.22
CA LYS A 46 -12.83 1.57 9.13
C LYS A 46 -12.89 2.71 8.12
N ALA A 47 -12.85 3.96 8.59
CA ALA A 47 -12.84 5.13 7.71
C ALA A 47 -11.53 5.20 6.89
N LEU A 48 -10.38 4.91 7.50
CA LEU A 48 -9.10 4.85 6.80
C LEU A 48 -9.08 3.72 5.75
N PHE A 49 -9.60 2.54 6.09
CA PHE A 49 -9.71 1.43 5.16
C PHE A 49 -10.64 1.75 3.99
N ALA A 50 -11.80 2.37 4.25
CA ALA A 50 -12.71 2.81 3.19
C ALA A 50 -12.05 3.83 2.25
N ALA A 51 -11.35 4.83 2.80
CA ALA A 51 -10.59 5.79 2.00
C ALA A 51 -9.52 5.13 1.13
N TRP A 52 -8.85 4.09 1.65
CA TRP A 52 -7.89 3.28 0.89
C TRP A 52 -8.56 2.48 -0.22
N CYS A 53 -9.62 1.72 0.08
CA CYS A 53 -10.38 0.95 -0.91
C CYS A 53 -10.88 1.84 -2.05
N GLU A 54 -11.37 3.03 -1.73
CA GLU A 54 -12.00 3.94 -2.68
C GLU A 54 -11.02 4.88 -3.39
N GLY A 55 -9.71 4.80 -3.09
CA GLY A 55 -8.69 5.66 -3.70
C GLY A 55 -8.88 7.15 -3.36
N ARG A 56 -9.18 7.45 -2.10
CA ARG A 56 -9.34 8.81 -1.56
C ARG A 56 -8.44 9.09 -0.36
N THR A 57 -7.24 8.53 -0.36
CA THR A 57 -6.25 8.73 0.70
C THR A 57 -5.59 10.11 0.64
N GLY A 58 -5.68 10.79 -0.51
CA GLY A 58 -4.98 12.03 -0.76
C GLY A 58 -3.53 11.83 -1.20
N TYR A 59 -3.07 10.58 -1.35
CA TYR A 59 -1.76 10.21 -1.90
C TYR A 59 -1.89 9.71 -3.34
N PRO A 60 -1.48 10.50 -4.36
CA PRO A 60 -1.84 10.23 -5.77
C PRO A 60 -1.42 8.86 -6.30
N LEU A 61 -0.23 8.36 -5.94
CA LEU A 61 0.19 7.03 -6.40
C LEU A 61 -0.66 5.91 -5.81
N VAL A 62 -1.00 6.02 -4.52
CA VAL A 62 -1.84 5.05 -3.81
C VAL A 62 -3.24 5.10 -4.41
N ASP A 63 -3.82 6.30 -4.53
CA ASP A 63 -5.16 6.49 -5.06
C ASP A 63 -5.28 6.05 -6.51
N ALA A 64 -4.29 6.33 -7.36
CA ALA A 64 -4.24 5.85 -8.74
C ALA A 64 -4.13 4.32 -8.82
N ALA A 65 -3.35 3.70 -7.92
CA ALA A 65 -3.27 2.24 -7.86
C ALA A 65 -4.58 1.60 -7.42
N MET A 66 -5.23 2.17 -6.39
CA MET A 66 -6.53 1.70 -5.92
C MET A 66 -7.63 1.91 -6.97
N ALA A 67 -7.59 3.02 -7.71
CA ALA A 67 -8.44 3.22 -8.88
C ALA A 67 -8.17 2.18 -9.99
N GLN A 68 -6.91 1.82 -10.24
CA GLN A 68 -6.55 0.80 -11.23
C GLN A 68 -7.18 -0.57 -10.91
N ILE A 69 -6.98 -1.08 -9.70
CA ILE A 69 -7.52 -2.39 -9.31
C ILE A 69 -9.05 -2.39 -9.38
N ASN A 70 -9.70 -1.30 -8.99
CA ASN A 70 -11.17 -1.21 -9.00
C ASN A 70 -11.76 -1.14 -10.42
N GLN A 71 -11.03 -0.56 -11.37
CA GLN A 71 -11.50 -0.43 -12.76
C GLN A 71 -11.14 -1.65 -13.62
N THR A 72 -10.02 -2.31 -13.34
CA THR A 72 -9.42 -3.30 -14.24
C THR A 72 -9.24 -4.68 -13.64
N GLY A 73 -9.32 -4.79 -12.32
CA GLY A 73 -8.99 -6.00 -11.57
C GLY A 73 -7.51 -6.40 -11.62
N TYR A 74 -6.63 -5.52 -12.09
CA TYR A 74 -5.19 -5.76 -12.16
C TYR A 74 -4.43 -4.65 -11.44
N MET A 75 -3.30 -4.98 -10.82
CA MET A 75 -2.38 -3.99 -10.26
C MET A 75 -0.94 -4.46 -10.44
N HIS A 76 -0.07 -3.60 -10.95
CA HIS A 76 1.35 -3.94 -11.10
C HIS A 76 1.98 -4.27 -9.74
N ASN A 77 2.86 -5.29 -9.68
CA ASN A 77 3.41 -5.79 -8.41
C ASN A 77 4.05 -4.68 -7.54
N ARG A 78 4.81 -3.74 -8.13
CA ARG A 78 5.37 -2.59 -7.39
C ARG A 78 4.28 -1.75 -6.70
N LEU A 79 3.13 -1.55 -7.35
CA LEU A 79 2.02 -0.80 -6.77
C LEU A 79 1.36 -1.60 -5.65
N ARG A 80 1.21 -2.93 -5.81
CA ARG A 80 0.74 -3.82 -4.73
C ARG A 80 1.58 -3.64 -3.46
N MET A 81 2.91 -3.63 -3.61
CA MET A 81 3.83 -3.38 -2.49
C MET A 81 3.62 -2.01 -1.85
N VAL A 82 3.43 -0.94 -2.65
CA VAL A 82 3.24 0.43 -2.15
C VAL A 82 1.92 0.54 -1.38
N VAL A 83 0.80 0.08 -1.97
CA VAL A 83 -0.51 0.22 -1.32
C VAL A 83 -0.65 -0.68 -0.10
N ALA A 84 -0.01 -1.85 -0.08
CA ALA A 84 0.02 -2.74 1.09
C ALA A 84 0.87 -2.16 2.22
N SER A 85 2.03 -1.59 1.89
CA SER A 85 2.87 -0.87 2.86
C SER A 85 2.13 0.34 3.43
N PHE A 86 1.45 1.13 2.58
CA PHE A 86 0.66 2.27 3.01
C PHE A 86 -0.49 1.87 3.94
N LEU A 87 -1.25 0.81 3.61
CA LEU A 87 -2.33 0.34 4.47
C LEU A 87 -1.83 -0.08 5.86
N THR A 88 -0.74 -0.84 5.90
CA THR A 88 -0.26 -1.47 7.14
C THR A 88 0.63 -0.56 7.99
N LYS A 89 1.41 0.31 7.36
CA LYS A 89 2.38 1.18 8.03
C LYS A 89 1.78 2.58 8.19
N ASP A 90 1.45 3.25 7.09
CA ASP A 90 0.93 4.62 7.16
C ASP A 90 -0.45 4.70 7.83
N LEU A 91 -1.41 3.87 7.41
CA LEU A 91 -2.76 3.87 7.99
C LEU A 91 -2.86 3.02 9.25
N GLY A 92 -1.96 2.05 9.42
CA GLY A 92 -1.97 1.16 10.58
C GLY A 92 -3.14 0.19 10.65
N VAL A 93 -3.76 -0.09 9.50
CA VAL A 93 -4.88 -1.02 9.36
C VAL A 93 -4.36 -2.46 9.19
N ASP A 94 -5.13 -3.42 9.70
CA ASP A 94 -4.78 -4.85 9.61
C ASP A 94 -4.64 -5.30 8.15
N TRP A 95 -3.50 -5.92 7.84
CA TRP A 95 -3.18 -6.43 6.51
C TRP A 95 -4.21 -7.43 6.00
N ARG A 96 -4.90 -8.16 6.89
CA ARG A 96 -5.96 -9.12 6.54
C ARG A 96 -7.15 -8.46 5.85
N TRP A 97 -7.38 -7.18 6.09
CA TRP A 97 -8.45 -6.44 5.42
C TRP A 97 -8.06 -6.16 3.96
N GLY A 98 -6.81 -5.76 3.75
CA GLY A 98 -6.25 -5.59 2.41
C GLY A 98 -6.15 -6.89 1.63
N GLU A 99 -5.74 -7.99 2.29
CA GLU A 99 -5.68 -9.33 1.72
C GLU A 99 -7.03 -9.75 1.15
N ARG A 100 -8.10 -9.64 1.96
CA ARG A 100 -9.48 -9.94 1.54
C ARG A 100 -9.96 -9.02 0.43
N TYR A 101 -9.60 -7.73 0.47
CA TYR A 101 -9.95 -6.79 -0.57
C TYR A 101 -9.33 -7.19 -1.91
N PHE A 102 -8.04 -7.53 -1.91
CA PHE A 102 -7.33 -8.01 -3.08
C PHE A 102 -7.93 -9.32 -3.60
N ALA A 103 -8.30 -10.24 -2.72
CA ALA A 103 -8.98 -11.49 -3.10
C ALA A 103 -10.30 -11.28 -3.84
N GLN A 104 -10.99 -10.16 -3.58
CA GLN A 104 -12.26 -9.83 -4.23
C GLN A 104 -12.11 -9.08 -5.56
N HIS A 105 -10.97 -8.42 -5.81
CA HIS A 105 -10.81 -7.53 -6.96
C HIS A 105 -9.76 -7.99 -7.96
N LEU A 106 -8.76 -8.79 -7.55
CA LEU A 106 -7.70 -9.23 -8.46
C LEU A 106 -8.15 -10.38 -9.35
N ILE A 107 -8.04 -10.18 -10.67
CA ILE A 107 -8.29 -11.24 -11.67
C ILE A 107 -7.23 -12.34 -11.62
N ASP A 108 -6.03 -12.03 -11.14
CA ASP A 108 -4.91 -12.94 -10.99
C ASP A 108 -4.76 -13.45 -9.56
N PHE A 109 -5.85 -13.42 -8.78
CA PHE A 109 -5.83 -13.87 -7.39
C PHE A 109 -5.34 -15.32 -7.29
N ASP A 110 -4.28 -15.49 -6.52
CA ASP A 110 -3.81 -16.75 -5.99
C ASP A 110 -3.64 -16.58 -4.48
N LEU A 111 -4.24 -17.49 -3.69
CA LEU A 111 -4.24 -17.37 -2.23
C LEU A 111 -2.82 -17.33 -1.67
N SER A 112 -1.91 -18.16 -2.18
CA SER A 112 -0.56 -18.26 -1.65
C SER A 112 0.25 -16.98 -1.93
N ALA A 113 0.20 -16.48 -3.16
CA ALA A 113 0.89 -15.26 -3.56
C ALA A 113 0.28 -14.01 -2.91
N ASN A 114 -1.06 -13.94 -2.79
CA ASN A 114 -1.73 -12.82 -2.13
C ASN A 114 -1.37 -12.78 -0.65
N ASN A 115 -1.56 -13.90 0.06
CA ASN A 115 -1.23 -13.99 1.49
C ASN A 115 0.25 -13.68 1.74
N GLY A 116 1.14 -14.32 0.98
CA GLY A 116 2.57 -14.12 1.08
C GLY A 116 3.00 -12.66 0.85
N GLY A 117 2.44 -12.00 -0.16
CA GLY A 117 2.72 -10.59 -0.44
C GLY A 117 2.25 -9.65 0.69
N TRP A 118 1.07 -9.88 1.26
CA TRP A 118 0.56 -9.10 2.39
C TRP A 118 1.37 -9.31 3.67
N GLN A 119 1.78 -10.54 3.95
CA GLN A 119 2.66 -10.86 5.07
C GLN A 119 4.08 -10.29 4.89
N TRP A 120 4.56 -10.24 3.65
CA TRP A 120 5.82 -9.59 3.31
C TRP A 120 5.78 -8.08 3.59
N ALA A 121 4.70 -7.41 3.16
CA ALA A 121 4.52 -5.98 3.32
C ALA A 121 4.30 -5.56 4.78
N SER A 122 3.55 -6.35 5.55
CA SER A 122 3.26 -6.15 6.98
C SER A 122 4.37 -6.66 7.91
N SER A 123 5.51 -7.08 7.37
CA SER A 123 6.68 -7.56 8.13
C SER A 123 6.45 -8.87 8.92
N SER A 124 5.30 -9.52 8.78
CA SER A 124 4.92 -10.68 9.57
C SER A 124 5.22 -12.04 8.93
N GLY A 125 5.65 -12.04 7.66
CA GLY A 125 5.96 -13.24 6.89
C GLY A 125 7.34 -13.86 7.15
N CYS A 126 7.59 -15.02 6.55
CA CYS A 126 8.85 -15.77 6.65
C CYS A 126 10.07 -14.95 6.19
N ASP A 127 10.04 -14.40 4.97
CA ASP A 127 11.08 -13.52 4.40
C ASP A 127 10.59 -12.07 4.27
N ALA A 128 9.98 -11.55 5.34
CA ALA A 128 9.31 -10.26 5.27
C ALA A 128 10.26 -9.07 5.36
N GLN A 129 9.85 -7.95 4.74
CA GLN A 129 10.58 -6.70 4.85
C GLN A 129 10.65 -6.26 6.32
N PRO A 130 11.79 -5.80 6.87
CA PRO A 130 11.85 -5.33 8.24
C PRO A 130 10.86 -4.19 8.52
N TYR A 131 10.21 -4.21 9.69
CA TYR A 131 9.13 -3.26 10.03
C TYR A 131 9.55 -1.79 10.00
N PHE A 132 10.82 -1.50 10.31
CA PHE A 132 11.37 -0.15 10.29
C PHE A 132 11.66 0.38 8.88
N ARG A 133 11.57 -0.46 7.83
CA ARG A 133 11.60 -0.02 6.43
C ARG A 133 10.18 0.36 6.00
N ILE A 134 9.84 1.62 6.24
CA ILE A 134 8.55 2.21 5.85
C ILE A 134 8.77 2.95 4.53
N PHE A 135 7.96 2.65 3.51
CA PHE A 135 8.06 3.33 2.22
C PHE A 135 7.46 4.72 2.33
N ASN A 136 8.19 5.74 1.88
CA ASN A 136 7.58 7.05 1.68
C ASN A 136 6.80 7.02 0.35
N PRO A 137 5.45 7.17 0.37
CA PRO A 137 4.63 7.05 -0.83
C PRO A 137 4.97 8.09 -1.90
N VAL A 138 5.39 9.29 -1.51
CA VAL A 138 5.80 10.36 -2.45
C VAL A 138 7.08 9.96 -3.17
N THR A 139 8.10 9.50 -2.45
CA THR A 139 9.37 9.11 -3.10
C THR A 139 9.23 7.84 -3.94
N GLN A 140 8.33 6.92 -3.57
CA GLN A 140 7.97 5.79 -4.43
C GLN A 140 7.27 6.30 -5.70
N SER A 141 6.40 7.30 -5.58
CA SER A 141 5.72 7.91 -6.72
C SER A 141 6.69 8.56 -7.70
N GLU A 142 7.59 9.40 -7.22
CA GLU A 142 8.60 10.07 -8.05
C GLU A 142 9.52 9.06 -8.74
N LYS A 143 9.88 7.98 -8.03
CA LYS A 143 10.79 6.97 -8.57
C LYS A 143 10.15 6.09 -9.66
N PHE A 144 8.90 5.68 -9.46
CA PHE A 144 8.25 4.68 -10.32
C PHE A 144 7.25 5.28 -11.31
N ASP A 145 6.88 6.55 -11.17
CA ASP A 145 6.09 7.32 -12.13
C ASP A 145 6.61 8.77 -12.25
N PRO A 146 7.88 9.00 -12.64
CA PRO A 146 8.53 10.33 -12.57
C PRO A 146 7.84 11.44 -13.37
N GLN A 147 6.97 11.09 -14.31
CA GLN A 147 6.21 12.04 -15.14
C GLN A 147 4.73 12.11 -14.73
N GLY A 148 4.33 11.39 -13.68
CA GLY A 148 2.94 11.28 -13.24
C GLY A 148 2.01 10.64 -14.27
N LYS A 149 2.52 9.90 -15.27
CA LYS A 149 1.69 9.39 -16.37
C LYS A 149 0.68 8.37 -15.88
N PHE A 150 1.09 7.50 -14.95
CA PHE A 150 0.20 6.54 -14.34
C PHE A 150 -0.84 7.26 -13.48
N ILE A 151 -0.41 8.21 -12.65
CA ILE A 151 -1.32 9.01 -11.82
C ILE A 151 -2.37 9.72 -12.68
N LYS A 152 -1.95 10.44 -13.73
CA LYS A 152 -2.86 11.19 -14.60
C LYS A 152 -3.86 10.33 -15.35
N ARG A 153 -3.49 9.08 -15.64
CA ARG A 153 -4.39 8.11 -16.29
C ARG A 153 -5.56 7.72 -15.40
N TYR A 154 -5.30 7.49 -14.10
CA TYR A 154 -6.32 7.01 -13.16
C TYR A 154 -6.95 8.13 -12.32
N LEU A 155 -6.29 9.28 -12.22
CA LEU A 155 -6.73 10.50 -11.54
C LEU A 155 -6.70 11.69 -12.52
N PRO A 156 -7.59 11.73 -13.53
CA PRO A 156 -7.59 12.78 -14.55
C PRO A 156 -7.84 14.18 -13.98
N GLN A 157 -8.48 14.29 -12.81
CA GLN A 157 -8.64 15.56 -12.09
C GLN A 157 -7.31 16.19 -11.67
N LEU A 158 -6.22 15.41 -11.58
CA LEU A 158 -4.88 15.92 -11.27
C LEU A 158 -4.02 16.16 -12.53
N ALA A 159 -4.57 15.97 -13.74
CA ALA A 159 -3.80 16.01 -14.99
C ALA A 159 -3.07 17.33 -15.25
N GLY A 160 -3.58 18.45 -14.71
CA GLY A 160 -2.97 19.76 -14.80
C GLY A 160 -1.70 19.94 -13.97
N LEU A 161 -1.47 19.09 -12.96
CA LEU A 161 -0.27 19.17 -12.10
C LEU A 161 0.96 18.56 -12.81
N GLN A 162 2.13 19.11 -12.53
CA GLN A 162 3.39 18.74 -13.18
C GLN A 162 4.54 18.67 -12.16
N GLY A 163 5.61 17.96 -12.52
CA GLY A 163 6.80 17.86 -11.67
C GLY A 163 6.48 17.24 -10.31
N ALA A 164 6.96 17.85 -9.22
CA ALA A 164 6.72 17.35 -7.87
C ALA A 164 5.24 17.47 -7.43
N ASP A 165 4.50 18.44 -7.97
CA ASP A 165 3.13 18.74 -7.53
C ASP A 165 2.15 17.59 -7.80
N ILE A 166 2.39 16.76 -8.83
CA ILE A 166 1.55 15.58 -9.12
C ILE A 166 1.73 14.47 -8.07
N HIS A 167 2.85 14.47 -7.35
CA HIS A 167 3.20 13.45 -6.36
C HIS A 167 2.80 13.86 -4.93
N ALA A 168 2.77 15.16 -4.65
CA ALA A 168 2.32 15.73 -3.39
C ALA A 168 1.50 17.03 -3.59
N PRO A 169 0.23 16.93 -4.06
CA PRO A 169 -0.60 18.11 -4.34
C PRO A 169 -0.80 19.03 -3.14
N TRP A 170 -0.75 18.50 -1.92
CA TRP A 170 -0.89 19.26 -0.68
C TRP A 170 0.30 20.18 -0.38
N ASP A 171 1.48 19.90 -0.95
CA ASP A 171 2.67 20.75 -0.83
C ASP A 171 2.81 21.73 -2.01
N ALA A 172 1.93 21.62 -3.02
CA ALA A 172 1.93 22.48 -4.19
C ALA A 172 1.56 23.92 -3.83
N LYS A 173 2.18 24.89 -4.52
CA LYS A 173 1.87 26.31 -4.32
C LYS A 173 0.41 26.60 -4.74
N PRO A 174 -0.30 27.53 -4.07
CA PRO A 174 -1.67 27.87 -4.43
C PRO A 174 -1.86 28.25 -5.91
N LEU A 175 -0.87 28.93 -6.50
CA LEU A 175 -0.89 29.29 -7.92
C LEU A 175 -0.82 28.07 -8.86
N ALA A 176 -0.07 27.03 -8.48
CA ALA A 176 0.03 25.79 -9.26
C ALA A 176 -1.29 25.01 -9.22
N LEU A 177 -1.90 24.90 -8.04
CA LEU A 177 -3.23 24.29 -7.85
C LEU A 177 -4.30 25.05 -8.66
N GLN A 178 -4.30 26.38 -8.60
CA GLN A 178 -5.23 27.21 -9.36
C GLN A 178 -5.04 27.04 -10.87
N ALA A 179 -3.80 27.05 -11.36
CA ALA A 179 -3.50 26.85 -12.78
C ALA A 179 -3.90 25.45 -13.27
N ALA A 180 -3.81 24.44 -12.41
CA ALA A 180 -4.27 23.08 -12.70
C ALA A 180 -5.79 22.89 -12.52
N GLY A 181 -6.51 23.88 -11.98
CA GLY A 181 -7.94 23.77 -11.67
C GLY A 181 -8.27 22.81 -10.53
N VAL A 182 -7.35 22.60 -9.59
CA VAL A 182 -7.50 21.64 -8.48
C VAL A 182 -7.76 22.38 -7.17
N THR A 183 -8.90 22.09 -6.53
CA THR A 183 -9.22 22.53 -5.17
C THR A 183 -9.13 21.33 -4.21
N LEU A 184 -8.13 21.34 -3.32
CA LEU A 184 -8.00 20.28 -2.32
C LEU A 184 -9.18 20.28 -1.34
N GLY A 185 -9.67 19.09 -1.00
CA GLY A 185 -10.89 18.88 -0.22
C GLY A 185 -12.19 18.90 -1.04
N LYS A 186 -12.14 19.30 -2.31
CA LYS A 186 -13.28 19.27 -3.24
C LYS A 186 -13.02 18.37 -4.44
N ASP A 187 -11.99 18.68 -5.22
CA ASP A 187 -11.66 17.96 -6.45
C ASP A 187 -10.74 16.76 -6.15
N TYR A 188 -9.88 16.89 -5.14
CA TYR A 188 -9.02 15.81 -4.64
C TYR A 188 -8.82 15.96 -3.12
N PRO A 189 -8.88 14.88 -2.32
CA PRO A 189 -8.80 14.99 -0.86
C PRO A 189 -7.42 15.44 -0.38
N LEU A 190 -7.40 16.03 0.83
CA LEU A 190 -6.16 16.20 1.59
C LEU A 190 -5.67 14.83 2.09
N PRO A 191 -4.36 14.68 2.36
CA PRO A 191 -3.82 13.45 2.95
C PRO A 191 -4.58 13.05 4.22
N VAL A 192 -5.05 11.80 4.25
CA VAL A 192 -5.74 11.23 5.43
C VAL A 192 -4.81 11.00 6.62
N VAL A 193 -3.49 11.06 6.38
CA VAL A 193 -2.46 10.92 7.40
C VAL A 193 -1.24 11.74 7.02
N ASN A 194 -0.48 12.22 8.02
CA ASN A 194 0.87 12.74 7.81
C ASN A 194 1.89 11.60 7.87
N HIS A 195 2.69 11.42 6.82
CA HIS A 195 3.66 10.32 6.73
C HIS A 195 4.69 10.30 7.87
N ALA A 196 5.18 11.46 8.31
CA ALA A 196 6.18 11.53 9.39
C ALA A 196 5.57 11.07 10.73
N GLU A 197 4.35 11.50 11.03
CA GLU A 197 3.62 11.03 12.22
C GLU A 197 3.27 9.54 12.13
N ALA A 198 2.85 9.10 10.94
CA ALA A 198 2.51 7.70 10.69
C ALA A 198 3.70 6.77 10.87
N ARG A 199 4.89 7.23 10.48
CA ARG A 199 6.15 6.52 10.70
C ARG A 199 6.39 6.26 12.19
N GLU A 200 6.26 7.29 13.03
CA GLU A 200 6.45 7.14 14.49
C GLU A 200 5.39 6.23 15.11
N LYS A 201 4.12 6.37 14.70
CA LYS A 201 3.03 5.46 15.12
C LYS A 201 3.32 4.01 14.72
N THR A 202 3.87 3.78 13.53
CA THR A 202 4.27 2.44 13.08
C THR A 202 5.38 1.87 13.96
N LEU A 203 6.44 2.62 14.22
CA LEU A 203 7.53 2.14 15.06
C LEU A 203 7.06 1.81 16.49
N ALA A 204 6.14 2.61 17.04
CA ALA A 204 5.51 2.32 18.32
C ALA A 204 4.64 1.04 18.26
N ARG A 205 3.83 0.88 17.21
CA ARG A 205 2.96 -0.30 16.99
C ARG A 205 3.76 -1.59 16.94
N TYR A 206 4.89 -1.59 16.22
CA TYR A 206 5.76 -2.77 16.07
C TYR A 206 6.73 -2.95 17.25
N ALA A 207 6.72 -2.08 18.27
CA ALA A 207 7.59 -2.24 19.44
C ALA A 207 7.28 -3.54 20.23
N VAL A 208 6.06 -4.08 20.11
CA VAL A 208 5.65 -5.34 20.75
C VAL A 208 6.47 -6.54 20.28
N VAL A 209 6.94 -6.53 19.03
CA VAL A 209 7.78 -7.61 18.46
C VAL A 209 9.28 -7.34 18.58
N LYS A 210 9.68 -6.12 18.97
CA LYS A 210 11.10 -5.75 19.14
C LYS A 210 11.78 -6.48 20.30
N LYS A 211 11.02 -6.94 21.30
CA LYS A 211 11.53 -7.69 22.46
C LYS A 211 11.62 -9.21 22.23
N ALA A 212 11.04 -9.71 21.13
CA ALA A 212 10.98 -11.13 20.81
C ALA A 212 12.04 -11.56 19.76
N ALA A 213 12.78 -10.61 19.20
CA ALA A 213 13.80 -10.82 18.17
C ALA A 213 15.23 -10.82 18.74
#